data_AF-A0A961IJT3-F1
#
_entry.id   AF-A0A961IJT3-F1
#
_cell.length_a   1.000
_cell.length_b   1.000
_cell.length_c   1.000
_cell.angle_alpha   90.00
_cell.angle_beta   90.00
_cell.angle_gamma   90.00
#
_symmetry.space_group_name_H-M   'P 1'
#
loop_
_entity.id
_entity.type
_entity.pdbx_description
1 polymer ?
#
loop_
_entity_poly.entity_id
_entity_poly.type
_entity_poly.pdbx_seq_one_letter_code
_entity_poly.pdbx_strand_id
1 'polypeptide(L)'
;MKTLMLCLLFICASALTAQVEEDVPPPALGYGIQIQEQEVFQIYIGRADQSAADRARYIQQRIDRVLAENPQPDGRISAGVGLIQILLDNEPIAVLTTEDAAAAGTTLPTLAAQIQGRLDTALVPAEPLVTSNTAEKRAEDFMDRFQEFSRSGQFTDAVIGIFLLLGLLVLTYLISRFFNFLHDRFLTRQWSDVVIRGHILFRGMMLGAVIRTLLKFAHLVTLILLVYGAFNRAIYLFALQADGLAVQYIGAVLDSIVTVAIIILVWKTSGRLLEFIIRSLPGWQERLMKPLRFQELTIISNAQMQSALLFLVRAMRLLVRLSLLYLLVTLILGYFPLTRGWSNSLQSY
;
A
#
# COMPACT_ATOMS: atom_id res chain seq x y z
N MET A 1 7.21 -16.11 -17.98
CA MET A 1 7.03 -14.69 -17.56
C MET A 1 5.61 -14.43 -17.09
N LYS A 2 4.56 -14.82 -17.85
CA LYS A 2 3.17 -14.85 -17.34
C LYS A 2 3.04 -15.65 -16.04
N THR A 3 3.73 -16.79 -15.93
CA THR A 3 3.77 -17.66 -14.74
C THR A 3 4.44 -17.03 -13.51
N LEU A 4 5.52 -16.28 -13.68
CA LEU A 4 6.24 -15.65 -12.56
C LEU A 4 5.50 -14.40 -12.05
N MET A 5 4.87 -13.67 -12.96
CA MET A 5 3.96 -12.57 -12.63
C MET A 5 2.67 -13.07 -11.98
N LEU A 6 2.13 -14.24 -12.41
CA LEU A 6 1.01 -14.89 -11.74
C LEU A 6 1.39 -15.35 -10.33
N CYS A 7 2.57 -15.94 -10.14
CA CYS A 7 3.04 -16.37 -8.81
C CYS A 7 3.25 -15.18 -7.87
N LEU A 8 3.78 -14.04 -8.35
CA LEU A 8 3.99 -12.87 -7.51
C LEU A 8 2.68 -12.16 -7.16
N LEU A 9 1.72 -12.11 -8.11
CA LEU A 9 0.34 -11.69 -7.82
C LEU A 9 -0.36 -12.64 -6.86
N PHE A 10 -0.13 -13.95 -6.98
CA PHE A 10 -0.70 -14.95 -6.07
C PHE A 10 -0.12 -14.82 -4.67
N ILE A 11 1.20 -14.61 -4.54
CA ILE A 11 1.87 -14.40 -3.24
C ILE A 11 1.41 -13.10 -2.57
N CYS A 12 1.27 -12.01 -3.33
CA CYS A 12 0.73 -10.75 -2.80
C CYS A 12 -0.77 -10.84 -2.46
N ALA A 13 -1.58 -11.53 -3.27
CA ALA A 13 -2.99 -11.76 -2.97
C ALA A 13 -3.19 -12.70 -1.78
N SER A 14 -2.34 -13.72 -1.62
CA SER A 14 -2.35 -14.60 -0.46
C SER A 14 -1.84 -13.92 0.80
N ALA A 15 -0.92 -12.95 0.71
CA ALA A 15 -0.51 -12.14 1.84
C ALA A 15 -1.58 -11.13 2.27
N LEU A 16 -2.42 -10.66 1.33
CA LEU A 16 -3.55 -9.76 1.62
C LEU A 16 -4.78 -10.51 2.18
N THR A 17 -4.90 -11.81 1.86
CA THR A 17 -5.95 -12.70 2.43
C THR A 17 -5.46 -13.51 3.62
N ALA A 18 -4.15 -13.54 3.89
CA ALA A 18 -3.58 -13.94 5.17
C ALA A 18 -3.62 -12.77 6.16
N GLN A 19 -4.76 -12.07 6.26
CA GLN A 19 -5.26 -11.91 7.62
C GLN A 19 -5.46 -13.34 8.07
N VAL A 20 -4.60 -13.81 8.97
CA VAL A 20 -4.82 -15.05 9.69
C VAL A 20 -6.23 -14.90 10.24
N GLU A 21 -7.20 -15.51 9.56
CA GLU A 21 -8.37 -16.09 10.17
C GLU A 21 -7.73 -17.05 11.17
N GLU A 22 -7.35 -16.51 12.33
CA GLU A 22 -7.25 -17.32 13.52
C GLU A 22 -8.55 -18.09 13.47
N ASP A 23 -8.45 -19.41 13.56
CA ASP A 23 -9.58 -20.30 13.65
C ASP A 23 -10.31 -19.92 14.94
N VAL A 24 -11.06 -18.81 14.87
CA VAL A 24 -11.77 -18.21 15.98
C VAL A 24 -12.91 -19.19 16.16
N PRO A 25 -12.86 -20.02 17.22
CA PRO A 25 -13.92 -20.98 17.45
C PRO A 25 -15.24 -20.21 17.45
N PRO A 26 -16.32 -20.78 16.88
CA PRO A 26 -17.62 -20.12 16.85
C PRO A 26 -17.93 -19.59 18.27
N PRO A 27 -18.31 -18.31 18.40
CA PRO A 27 -18.38 -17.65 19.70
C PRO A 27 -19.27 -18.50 20.61
N ALA A 28 -18.73 -18.87 21.77
CA ALA A 28 -19.50 -19.55 22.80
C ALA A 28 -20.77 -18.73 23.08
N LEU A 29 -21.88 -19.39 23.39
CA LEU A 29 -23.12 -18.69 23.78
C LEU A 29 -22.82 -17.71 24.93
N GLY A 30 -22.81 -16.41 24.61
CA GLY A 30 -22.55 -15.34 25.56
C GLY A 30 -23.74 -15.07 26.46
N TYR A 31 -23.49 -14.43 27.59
CA TYR A 31 -24.53 -13.98 28.52
C TYR A 31 -24.79 -12.49 28.31
N GLY A 32 -25.96 -12.16 27.76
CA GLY A 32 -26.35 -10.80 27.42
C GLY A 32 -26.62 -9.91 28.63
N ILE A 33 -26.19 -8.66 28.52
CA ILE A 33 -26.47 -7.54 29.43
C ILE A 33 -27.48 -6.63 28.74
N GLN A 34 -28.58 -6.33 29.43
CA GLN A 34 -29.70 -5.60 28.85
C GLN A 34 -29.95 -4.28 29.59
N ILE A 35 -30.31 -3.26 28.84
CA ILE A 35 -30.82 -1.98 29.36
C ILE A 35 -32.15 -1.74 28.65
N GLN A 36 -33.25 -1.60 29.40
CA GLN A 36 -34.59 -1.39 28.85
C GLN A 36 -34.97 -2.40 27.74
N GLU A 37 -34.73 -3.70 27.99
CA GLU A 37 -34.96 -4.81 27.04
C GLU A 37 -34.04 -4.84 25.80
N GLN A 38 -33.17 -3.84 25.63
CA GLN A 38 -32.16 -3.82 24.57
C GLN A 38 -30.86 -4.45 25.05
N GLU A 39 -30.37 -5.47 24.34
CA GLU A 39 -29.06 -6.07 24.64
C GLU A 39 -27.93 -5.11 24.24
N VAL A 40 -27.15 -4.68 25.23
CA VAL A 40 -26.03 -3.77 25.02
C VAL A 40 -24.77 -4.56 24.66
N PHE A 41 -24.44 -5.61 25.41
CA PHE A 41 -23.28 -6.47 25.13
C PHE A 41 -23.39 -7.84 25.79
N GLN A 42 -22.49 -8.76 25.45
CA GLN A 42 -22.45 -10.12 26.01
C GLN A 42 -21.12 -10.38 26.72
N ILE A 43 -21.17 -11.21 27.77
CA ILE A 43 -19.98 -11.75 28.45
C ILE A 43 -19.78 -13.20 28.03
N TYR A 44 -18.61 -13.50 27.46
CA TYR A 44 -18.28 -14.83 26.93
C TYR A 44 -17.42 -15.67 27.89
N ILE A 45 -16.59 -15.03 28.72
CA ILE A 45 -15.62 -15.71 29.58
C ILE A 45 -15.77 -15.34 31.06
N GLY A 46 -15.43 -16.29 31.94
CA GLY A 46 -15.28 -16.03 33.37
C GLY A 46 -14.00 -15.25 33.68
N ARG A 47 -13.85 -14.81 34.94
CA ARG A 47 -12.61 -14.22 35.44
C ARG A 47 -12.45 -14.56 36.92
N ALA A 48 -11.23 -14.94 37.31
CA ALA A 48 -10.95 -15.48 38.63
C ALA A 48 -11.93 -16.62 38.96
N ASP A 49 -12.65 -16.51 40.07
CA ASP A 49 -13.53 -17.56 40.59
C ASP A 49 -14.98 -17.43 40.08
N GLN A 50 -15.24 -16.50 39.15
CA GLN A 50 -16.57 -16.20 38.62
C GLN A 50 -16.75 -16.77 37.22
N SER A 51 -17.85 -17.51 37.00
CA SER A 51 -18.27 -17.92 35.66
C SER A 51 -18.70 -16.71 34.82
N ALA A 52 -18.74 -16.85 33.49
CA ALA A 52 -19.27 -15.82 32.59
C ALA A 52 -20.71 -15.40 32.97
N ALA A 53 -21.53 -16.38 33.37
CA ALA A 53 -22.90 -16.16 33.80
C ALA A 53 -23.00 -15.36 35.11
N ASP A 54 -22.12 -15.65 36.08
CA ASP A 54 -22.10 -14.94 37.35
C ASP A 54 -21.58 -13.51 37.17
N ARG A 55 -20.56 -13.31 36.33
CA ARG A 55 -20.10 -11.98 35.91
C ARG A 55 -21.22 -11.17 35.27
N ALA A 56 -21.96 -11.78 34.33
CA ALA A 56 -23.05 -11.08 33.65
C ALA A 56 -24.18 -10.67 34.62
N ARG A 57 -24.58 -11.58 35.52
CA ARG A 57 -25.55 -11.28 36.58
C ARG A 57 -25.08 -10.15 37.49
N TYR A 58 -23.82 -10.14 37.89
CA TYR A 58 -23.26 -9.08 38.72
C TYR A 58 -23.25 -7.72 38.00
N ILE A 59 -22.89 -7.70 36.72
CA ILE A 59 -22.92 -6.47 35.91
C ILE A 59 -24.36 -5.95 35.78
N GLN A 60 -25.33 -6.83 35.48
CA GLN A 60 -26.74 -6.45 35.36
C GLN A 60 -27.27 -5.83 36.65
N GLN A 61 -27.01 -6.45 37.81
CA GLN A 61 -27.44 -5.90 39.11
C GLN A 61 -26.91 -4.49 39.38
N ARG A 62 -25.68 -4.18 38.94
CA ARG A 62 -25.11 -2.85 39.10
C ARG A 62 -25.74 -1.83 38.15
N ILE A 63 -26.01 -2.23 36.91
CA ILE A 63 -26.75 -1.42 35.95
C ILE A 63 -28.15 -1.10 36.50
N ASP A 64 -28.89 -2.11 36.96
CA ASP A 64 -30.25 -1.96 37.50
C ASP A 64 -30.27 -1.01 38.70
N ARG A 65 -29.25 -1.10 39.58
CA ARG A 65 -29.09 -0.18 40.71
C ARG A 65 -28.86 1.26 40.24
N VAL A 66 -27.93 1.49 39.33
CA VAL A 66 -27.64 2.84 38.81
C VAL A 66 -28.88 3.42 38.12
N LEU A 67 -29.61 2.62 37.34
CA LEU A 67 -30.84 3.04 36.67
C LEU A 67 -32.00 3.34 37.65
N ALA A 68 -32.05 2.64 38.78
CA ALA A 68 -33.03 2.92 39.83
C ALA A 68 -32.75 4.25 40.55
N GLU A 69 -31.48 4.63 40.70
CA GLU A 69 -31.07 5.89 41.32
C GLU A 69 -31.14 7.07 40.33
N ASN A 70 -30.73 6.84 39.09
CA ASN A 70 -30.76 7.80 37.99
C ASN A 70 -31.30 7.11 36.72
N PRO A 71 -32.55 7.37 36.31
CA PRO A 71 -33.12 6.78 35.10
C PRO A 71 -32.41 7.16 33.79
N GLN A 72 -31.58 8.21 33.80
CA GLN A 72 -30.80 8.69 32.65
C GLN A 72 -29.34 8.92 33.05
N PRO A 73 -28.56 7.87 33.34
CA PRO A 73 -27.15 8.00 33.65
C PRO A 73 -26.34 8.30 32.39
N ASP A 74 -25.23 9.00 32.55
CA ASP A 74 -24.25 9.24 31.47
C ASP A 74 -23.38 8.00 31.24
N GLY A 75 -23.47 7.39 30.06
CA GLY A 75 -22.69 6.21 29.70
C GLY A 75 -21.34 6.58 29.11
N ARG A 76 -20.23 6.17 29.73
CA ARG A 76 -18.90 6.46 29.19
C ARG A 76 -17.92 5.30 29.36
N ILE A 77 -16.99 5.21 28.42
CA ILE A 77 -15.89 4.25 28.48
C ILE A 77 -14.59 4.96 28.87
N SER A 78 -13.89 4.41 29.87
CA SER A 78 -12.56 4.83 30.28
C SER A 78 -11.51 3.78 29.87
N ALA A 79 -10.57 4.18 29.00
CA ALA A 79 -9.51 3.31 28.52
C ALA A 79 -8.31 3.33 29.49
N GLY A 80 -7.89 2.15 29.94
CA GLY A 80 -6.66 1.93 30.69
C GLY A 80 -5.64 1.12 29.89
N VAL A 81 -4.44 0.94 30.45
CA VAL A 81 -3.42 0.09 29.82
C VAL A 81 -3.85 -1.37 29.93
N GLY A 82 -4.30 -1.96 28.82
CA GLY A 82 -4.69 -3.38 28.72
C GLY A 82 -6.10 -3.70 29.23
N LEU A 83 -6.87 -2.70 29.64
CA LEU A 83 -8.23 -2.86 30.12
C LEU A 83 -9.11 -1.67 29.74
N ILE A 84 -10.42 -1.89 29.73
CA ILE A 84 -11.43 -0.88 29.46
C ILE A 84 -12.47 -0.95 30.57
N GLN A 85 -12.80 0.20 31.16
CA GLN A 85 -13.85 0.30 32.17
C GLN A 85 -15.08 0.94 31.54
N ILE A 86 -16.23 0.29 31.72
CA ILE A 86 -17.53 0.85 31.36
C ILE A 86 -18.08 1.52 32.61
N LEU A 87 -18.41 2.80 32.50
CA LEU A 87 -18.93 3.64 33.57
C LEU A 87 -20.35 4.07 33.23
N LEU A 88 -21.24 4.02 34.22
CA LEU A 88 -22.50 4.75 34.20
C LEU A 88 -22.40 5.85 35.27
N ASP A 89 -22.56 7.10 34.85
CA ASP A 89 -22.16 8.28 35.61
C ASP A 89 -20.70 8.15 36.11
N ASN A 90 -20.50 8.04 37.43
CA ASN A 90 -19.19 7.82 38.06
C ASN A 90 -19.01 6.38 38.58
N GLU A 91 -19.96 5.48 38.34
CA GLU A 91 -19.89 4.10 38.84
C GLU A 91 -19.34 3.13 37.78
N PRO A 92 -18.21 2.44 38.02
CA PRO A 92 -17.65 1.49 37.06
C PRO A 92 -18.46 0.19 37.05
N ILE A 93 -19.32 -0.03 36.07
CA ILE A 93 -20.21 -1.20 36.00
C ILE A 93 -19.50 -2.48 35.56
N ALA A 94 -18.52 -2.38 34.65
CA ALA A 94 -17.80 -3.53 34.11
C ALA A 94 -16.36 -3.19 33.72
N VAL A 95 -15.48 -4.21 33.74
CA VAL A 95 -14.08 -4.10 33.29
C VAL A 95 -13.79 -5.19 32.25
N LEU A 96 -13.46 -4.76 31.04
CA LEU A 96 -13.13 -5.59 29.90
C LEU A 96 -11.62 -5.60 29.66
N THR A 97 -11.11 -6.71 29.15
CA THR A 97 -9.70 -6.95 28.86
C THR A 97 -9.54 -7.52 27.45
N THR A 98 -8.29 -7.70 27.02
CA THR A 98 -7.98 -8.36 25.74
C THR A 98 -8.57 -9.75 25.61
N GLU A 99 -8.73 -10.49 26.72
CA GLU A 99 -9.36 -11.81 26.71
C GLU A 99 -10.85 -11.74 26.40
N ASP A 100 -11.57 -10.74 26.93
CA ASP A 100 -13.00 -10.55 26.62
C ASP A 100 -13.18 -10.18 25.14
N ALA A 101 -12.27 -9.37 24.60
CA ALA A 101 -12.27 -8.98 23.19
C ALA A 101 -11.98 -10.17 22.26
N ALA A 102 -10.97 -10.98 22.61
CA ALA A 102 -10.65 -12.20 21.88
C ALA A 102 -11.82 -13.20 21.89
N ALA A 103 -12.48 -13.38 23.03
CA ALA A 103 -13.66 -14.23 23.15
C ALA A 103 -14.86 -13.72 22.34
N ALA A 104 -14.94 -12.41 22.11
CA ALA A 104 -15.93 -11.77 21.23
C ALA A 104 -15.50 -11.73 19.75
N GLY A 105 -14.33 -12.30 19.40
CA GLY A 105 -13.80 -12.31 18.03
C GLY A 105 -13.41 -10.92 17.50
N THR A 106 -12.97 -10.01 18.38
CA THR A 106 -12.65 -8.63 18.02
C THR A 106 -11.46 -8.08 18.82
N THR A 107 -11.04 -6.85 18.54
CA THR A 107 -10.00 -6.16 19.32
C THR A 107 -10.62 -5.36 20.47
N LEU A 108 -9.86 -5.12 21.54
CA LEU A 108 -10.34 -4.40 22.72
C LEU A 108 -10.86 -2.97 22.38
N PRO A 109 -10.18 -2.16 21.55
CA PRO A 109 -10.72 -0.86 21.11
C PRO A 109 -12.00 -0.97 20.30
N THR A 110 -12.09 -1.96 19.39
CA THR A 110 -13.30 -2.17 18.58
C THR A 110 -14.48 -2.62 19.43
N LEU A 111 -14.26 -3.52 20.40
CA LEU A 111 -15.28 -3.93 21.37
C LEU A 111 -15.79 -2.73 22.16
N ALA A 112 -14.89 -1.85 22.60
CA ALA A 112 -15.24 -0.63 23.32
C ALA A 112 -16.17 0.27 22.50
N ALA A 113 -15.80 0.57 21.26
CA ALA A 113 -16.59 1.43 20.39
C ALA A 113 -17.99 0.84 20.12
N GLN A 114 -18.08 -0.49 19.94
CA GLN A 114 -19.36 -1.18 19.77
C GLN A 114 -20.25 -1.05 21.02
N ILE A 115 -19.66 -1.23 22.21
CA ILE A 115 -20.39 -1.12 23.47
C ILE A 115 -20.84 0.32 23.70
N GLN A 116 -19.98 1.32 23.49
CA GLN A 116 -20.35 2.73 23.65
C GLN A 116 -21.55 3.08 22.77
N GLY A 117 -21.51 2.74 21.47
CA GLY A 117 -22.62 3.07 20.56
C GLY A 117 -23.95 2.41 20.94
N ARG A 118 -23.91 1.17 21.47
CA ARG A 118 -25.10 0.49 21.98
C ARG A 118 -25.57 1.06 23.31
N LEU A 119 -24.65 1.49 24.17
CA LEU A 119 -24.94 2.13 25.45
C LEU A 119 -25.64 3.47 25.22
N ASP A 120 -25.11 4.30 24.31
CA ASP A 120 -25.70 5.58 23.92
C ASP A 120 -27.13 5.38 23.38
N THR A 121 -27.34 4.33 22.57
CA THR A 121 -28.67 4.02 22.03
C THR A 121 -29.65 3.56 23.11
N ALA A 122 -29.20 2.70 24.04
CA ALA A 122 -30.07 2.11 25.06
C ALA A 122 -30.39 3.05 26.24
N LEU A 123 -29.57 4.08 26.45
CA LEU A 123 -29.78 5.10 27.49
C LEU A 123 -30.66 6.26 27.02
N VAL A 124 -30.79 6.47 25.70
CA VAL A 124 -31.73 7.45 25.16
C VAL A 124 -33.15 6.93 25.44
N PRO A 125 -34.00 7.67 26.18
CA PRO A 125 -35.37 7.26 26.43
C PRO A 125 -36.04 6.99 25.09
N ALA A 126 -36.78 5.88 24.98
CA ALA A 126 -37.58 5.61 23.79
C ALA A 126 -38.48 6.82 23.52
N GLU A 127 -38.08 7.69 22.59
CA GLU A 127 -38.91 8.82 22.17
C GLU A 127 -40.24 8.19 21.74
N PRO A 128 -41.39 8.62 22.31
CA PRO A 128 -42.68 8.11 21.84
C PRO A 128 -42.70 8.35 20.34
N LEU A 129 -42.95 7.31 19.54
CA LEU A 129 -42.93 7.33 18.07
C LEU A 129 -43.75 8.53 17.54
N VAL A 130 -43.11 9.69 17.42
CA VAL A 130 -43.75 10.90 16.91
C VAL A 130 -43.73 10.76 15.41
N THR A 131 -44.89 10.48 14.84
CA THR A 131 -45.13 10.35 13.40
C THR A 131 -45.09 11.71 12.67
N SER A 132 -44.27 12.66 13.11
CA SER A 132 -44.16 13.97 12.45
C SER A 132 -43.20 13.90 11.25
N ASN A 133 -43.78 13.96 10.05
CA ASN A 133 -43.19 14.34 8.77
C ASN A 133 -41.66 14.18 8.63
N THR A 134 -41.26 12.94 8.34
CA THR A 134 -39.91 12.44 8.05
C THR A 134 -39.08 13.18 6.99
N ALA A 135 -39.66 14.12 6.23
CA ALA A 135 -38.94 14.86 5.19
C ALA A 135 -38.24 16.11 5.73
N GLU A 136 -38.89 16.82 6.65
CA GLU A 136 -38.38 18.09 7.19
C GLU A 136 -37.22 17.83 8.17
N LYS A 137 -37.40 16.86 9.09
CA LYS A 137 -36.35 16.42 10.02
C LYS A 137 -35.12 15.82 9.30
N ARG A 138 -35.31 15.19 8.13
CA ARG A 138 -34.18 14.72 7.29
C ARG A 138 -33.42 15.85 6.63
N ALA A 139 -34.11 16.92 6.22
CA ALA A 139 -33.47 18.08 5.62
C ALA A 139 -32.65 18.85 6.67
N GLU A 140 -33.17 19.00 7.89
CA GLU A 140 -32.43 19.58 9.02
C GLU A 140 -31.20 18.74 9.39
N ASP A 141 -31.37 17.43 9.60
CA ASP A 141 -30.25 16.53 9.95
C ASP A 141 -29.17 16.48 8.85
N PHE A 142 -29.56 16.58 7.58
CA PHE A 142 -28.60 16.73 6.48
C PHE A 142 -27.82 18.04 6.54
N MET A 143 -28.49 19.17 6.82
CA MET A 143 -27.85 20.48 6.90
C MET A 143 -26.91 20.60 8.09
N ASP A 144 -27.25 20.00 9.22
CA ASP A 144 -26.38 19.97 10.41
C ASP A 144 -25.12 19.15 10.15
N ARG A 145 -25.26 17.96 9.55
CA ARG A 145 -24.09 17.15 9.13
C ARG A 145 -23.24 17.86 8.08
N PHE A 146 -23.86 18.60 7.16
CA PHE A 146 -23.13 19.37 6.17
C PHE A 146 -22.34 20.54 6.79
N GLN A 147 -22.93 21.23 7.76
CA GLN A 147 -22.22 22.27 8.51
C GLN A 147 -21.09 21.70 9.36
N GLU A 148 -21.29 20.55 9.99
CA GLU A 148 -20.26 19.83 10.75
C GLU A 148 -19.11 19.35 9.84
N PHE A 149 -19.43 18.83 8.65
CA PHE A 149 -18.45 18.49 7.62
C PHE A 149 -17.66 19.71 7.11
N SER A 150 -18.32 20.86 6.99
CA SER A 150 -17.68 22.12 6.58
C SER A 150 -16.73 22.66 7.66
N ARG A 151 -17.09 22.55 8.94
CA ARG A 151 -16.25 23.02 10.07
C ARG A 151 -15.09 22.09 10.39
N SER A 152 -15.19 20.80 10.10
CA SER A 152 -14.19 19.79 10.48
C SER A 152 -12.92 19.79 9.63
N GLY A 153 -12.72 20.79 8.75
CA GLY A 153 -11.54 20.89 7.87
C GLY A 153 -11.56 19.92 6.68
N GLN A 154 -12.43 18.92 6.71
CA GLN A 154 -12.57 17.88 5.68
C GLN A 154 -12.94 18.45 4.31
N PHE A 155 -13.76 19.51 4.28
CA PHE A 155 -14.10 20.21 3.04
C PHE A 155 -12.86 20.84 2.37
N THR A 156 -12.01 21.49 3.15
CA THR A 156 -10.77 22.11 2.65
C THR A 156 -9.83 21.06 2.07
N ASP A 157 -9.67 19.93 2.76
CA ASP A 157 -8.83 18.81 2.30
C ASP A 157 -9.37 18.19 1.01
N ALA A 158 -10.70 18.03 0.90
CA ALA A 158 -11.35 17.54 -0.31
C ALA A 158 -11.14 18.49 -1.51
N VAL A 159 -11.31 19.80 -1.31
CA VAL A 159 -11.08 20.81 -2.35
C VAL A 159 -9.61 20.81 -2.79
N ILE A 160 -8.66 20.77 -1.85
CA ILE A 160 -7.23 20.66 -2.13
C ILE A 160 -6.94 19.38 -2.93
N GLY A 161 -7.55 18.25 -2.55
CA GLY A 161 -7.44 16.99 -3.27
C GLY A 161 -7.86 17.10 -4.73
N ILE A 162 -9.01 17.74 -5.01
CA ILE A 162 -9.50 17.97 -6.38
C ILE A 162 -8.52 18.84 -7.19
N PHE A 163 -8.04 19.95 -6.62
CA PHE A 163 -7.09 20.83 -7.30
C PHE A 163 -5.74 20.13 -7.59
N LEU A 164 -5.26 19.30 -6.69
CA LEU A 164 -4.05 18.49 -6.91
C LEU A 164 -4.24 17.48 -8.04
N LEU A 165 -5.41 16.82 -8.10
CA LEU A 165 -5.72 15.86 -9.16
C LEU A 165 -5.80 16.56 -10.53
N LEU A 166 -6.43 17.73 -10.60
CA LEU A 166 -6.47 18.55 -11.81
C LEU A 166 -5.07 19.03 -12.22
N GLY A 167 -4.27 19.52 -11.26
CA GLY A 167 -2.89 19.94 -11.47
C GLY A 167 -2.02 18.79 -11.99
N LEU A 168 -2.23 17.58 -11.48
CA LEU A 168 -1.54 16.37 -11.95
C LEU A 168 -1.85 16.05 -13.41
N LEU A 169 -3.12 16.14 -13.81
CA LEU A 169 -3.54 15.89 -15.19
C LEU A 169 -2.88 16.90 -16.14
N VAL A 170 -2.88 18.18 -15.77
CA VAL A 170 -2.20 19.24 -16.55
C VAL A 170 -0.70 18.96 -16.64
N LEU A 171 -0.05 18.61 -15.53
CA LEU A 171 1.38 18.30 -15.50
C LEU A 171 1.73 17.08 -16.37
N THR A 172 0.92 16.02 -16.31
CA THR A 172 1.06 14.81 -17.14
C THR A 172 0.96 15.14 -18.62
N TYR A 173 0.00 15.99 -19.00
CA TYR A 173 -0.17 16.48 -20.36
C TYR A 173 1.06 17.28 -20.82
N LEU A 174 1.55 18.22 -20.00
CA LEU A 174 2.72 19.04 -20.32
C LEU A 174 3.99 18.20 -20.50
N ILE A 175 4.24 17.24 -19.62
CA ILE A 175 5.37 16.32 -19.72
C ILE A 175 5.28 15.49 -21.00
N SER A 176 4.10 14.95 -21.31
CA SER A 176 3.91 14.16 -22.53
C SER A 176 4.12 15.01 -23.78
N ARG A 177 3.64 16.25 -23.79
CA ARG A 177 3.87 17.20 -24.87
C ARG A 177 5.36 17.54 -25.02
N PHE A 178 6.07 17.75 -23.91
CA PHE A 178 7.51 18.01 -23.91
C PHE A 178 8.32 16.84 -24.48
N PHE A 179 8.02 15.61 -24.06
CA PHE A 179 8.71 14.42 -24.58
C PHE A 179 8.41 14.18 -26.06
N ASN A 180 7.18 14.42 -26.52
CA ASN A 180 6.85 14.38 -27.95
C ASN A 180 7.64 15.44 -28.74
N PHE A 181 7.72 16.67 -28.24
CA PHE A 181 8.54 17.72 -28.85
C PHE A 181 10.02 17.33 -28.94
N LEU A 182 10.60 16.78 -27.87
CA LEU A 182 11.97 16.27 -27.90
C LEU A 182 12.10 15.13 -28.91
N HIS A 183 11.10 14.25 -28.98
CA HIS A 183 11.09 13.14 -29.93
C HIS A 183 11.19 13.66 -31.36
N ASP A 184 10.29 14.55 -31.75
CA ASP A 184 10.23 15.09 -33.11
C ASP A 184 11.51 15.85 -33.46
N ARG A 185 12.05 16.63 -32.51
CA ARG A 185 13.27 17.41 -32.71
C ARG A 185 14.53 16.55 -32.83
N PHE A 186 14.61 15.42 -32.12
CA PHE A 186 15.74 14.51 -32.22
C PHE A 186 15.61 13.50 -33.37
N LEU A 187 14.39 13.19 -33.81
CA LEU A 187 14.13 12.27 -34.91
C LEU A 187 14.33 12.89 -36.28
N THR A 188 14.00 14.18 -36.43
CA THR A 188 14.18 14.90 -37.69
C THR A 188 15.64 15.23 -37.99
N ARG A 189 16.51 15.20 -36.97
CA ARG A 189 17.93 15.46 -37.14
C ARG A 189 18.61 14.23 -37.76
N GLN A 190 19.11 14.37 -38.98
CA GLN A 190 20.04 13.38 -39.55
C GLN A 190 21.32 13.41 -38.73
N TRP A 191 21.53 12.36 -37.95
CA TRP A 191 22.75 12.21 -37.16
C TRP A 191 23.89 11.85 -38.11
N SER A 192 24.98 12.63 -38.06
CA SER A 192 26.18 12.29 -38.81
C SER A 192 26.79 11.00 -38.25
N ASP A 193 27.40 10.23 -39.14
CA ASP A 193 28.20 9.08 -38.75
C ASP A 193 29.36 9.56 -37.86
N VAL A 194 29.55 8.92 -36.72
CA VAL A 194 30.65 9.24 -35.81
C VAL A 194 31.89 8.53 -36.33
N VAL A 195 32.78 9.28 -36.98
CA VAL A 195 34.04 8.80 -37.53
C VAL A 195 35.19 9.14 -36.58
N ILE A 196 35.92 8.14 -36.10
CA ILE A 196 37.16 8.33 -35.33
C ILE A 196 38.29 7.67 -36.10
N ARG A 197 39.32 8.47 -36.45
CA ARG A 197 40.50 8.01 -37.22
C ARG A 197 40.15 7.31 -38.54
N GLY A 198 39.18 7.83 -39.29
CA GLY A 198 38.75 7.25 -40.57
C GLY A 198 37.85 6.01 -40.46
N HIS A 199 37.55 5.54 -39.25
CA HIS A 199 36.63 4.44 -39.03
C HIS A 199 35.28 4.93 -38.51
N ILE A 200 34.19 4.52 -39.16
CA ILE A 200 32.83 4.78 -38.69
C ILE A 200 32.61 3.92 -37.44
N LEU A 201 32.53 4.51 -36.25
CA LEU A 201 32.24 3.78 -35.01
C LEU A 201 30.74 3.54 -34.86
N PHE A 202 29.93 4.58 -35.04
CA PHE A 202 28.48 4.51 -34.95
C PHE A 202 27.86 5.12 -36.19
N ARG A 203 27.02 4.34 -36.87
CA ARG A 203 26.15 4.88 -37.92
C ARG A 203 25.11 5.80 -37.27
N GLY A 204 24.82 6.94 -37.88
CA GLY A 204 23.85 7.91 -37.38
C GLY A 204 22.47 7.29 -37.11
N MET A 205 22.06 6.31 -37.92
CA MET A 205 20.82 5.56 -37.71
C MET A 205 20.79 4.79 -36.37
N MET A 206 21.92 4.21 -35.93
CA MET A 206 21.99 3.52 -34.64
C MET A 206 21.90 4.51 -33.48
N LEU A 207 22.61 5.63 -33.58
CA LEU A 207 22.59 6.68 -32.57
C LEU A 207 21.16 7.22 -32.38
N GLY A 208 20.46 7.50 -33.49
CA GLY A 208 19.07 7.91 -33.47
C GLY A 208 18.14 6.88 -32.83
N ALA A 209 18.33 5.58 -33.09
CA ALA A 209 17.55 4.51 -32.47
C ALA A 209 17.79 4.38 -30.95
N VAL A 210 19.04 4.53 -30.50
CA VAL A 210 19.40 4.50 -29.08
C VAL A 210 18.80 5.71 -28.36
N ILE A 211 18.98 6.92 -28.89
CA ILE A 211 18.41 8.16 -28.33
C ILE A 211 16.89 8.06 -28.25
N ARG A 212 16.24 7.57 -29.32
CA ARG A 212 14.79 7.34 -29.37
C ARG A 212 14.32 6.41 -28.25
N THR A 213 15.07 5.34 -28.01
CA THR A 213 14.73 4.35 -26.98
C THR A 213 14.92 4.91 -25.58
N LEU A 214 16.03 5.63 -25.35
CA LEU A 214 16.31 6.31 -24.08
C LEU A 214 15.26 7.38 -23.77
N LEU A 215 14.85 8.17 -24.77
CA LEU A 215 13.86 9.22 -24.58
C LEU A 215 12.48 8.67 -24.23
N LYS A 216 12.04 7.59 -24.89
CA LYS A 216 10.79 6.88 -24.54
C LYS A 216 10.86 6.26 -23.15
N PHE A 217 12.02 5.74 -22.76
CA PHE A 217 12.23 5.21 -21.42
C PHE A 217 12.15 6.32 -20.36
N ALA A 218 12.85 7.44 -20.58
CA ALA A 218 12.80 8.59 -19.69
C ALA A 218 11.36 9.11 -19.53
N HIS A 219 10.62 9.26 -20.64
CA HIS A 219 9.21 9.67 -20.60
C HIS A 219 8.36 8.76 -19.71
N LEU A 220 8.47 7.44 -19.92
CA LEU A 220 7.72 6.46 -19.14
C LEU A 220 8.09 6.51 -17.65
N VAL A 221 9.38 6.61 -17.32
CA VAL A 221 9.85 6.73 -15.93
C VAL A 221 9.29 8.00 -15.28
N THR A 222 9.38 9.14 -15.97
CA THR A 222 8.81 10.41 -15.47
C THR A 222 7.31 10.29 -15.22
N LEU A 223 6.55 9.63 -16.11
CA LEU A 223 5.11 9.44 -15.93
C LEU A 223 4.79 8.54 -14.72
N ILE A 224 5.53 7.44 -14.54
CA ILE A 224 5.37 6.56 -13.37
C ILE A 224 5.65 7.33 -12.07
N LEU A 225 6.77 8.06 -12.01
CA LEU A 225 7.15 8.82 -10.81
C LEU A 225 6.13 9.91 -10.47
N LEU A 226 5.58 10.56 -11.49
CA LEU A 226 4.57 11.60 -11.32
C LEU A 226 3.25 11.03 -10.79
N VAL A 227 2.76 9.93 -11.37
CA VAL A 227 1.55 9.25 -10.89
C VAL A 227 1.74 8.77 -9.45
N TYR A 228 2.89 8.17 -9.16
CA TYR A 228 3.24 7.72 -7.81
C TYR A 228 3.27 8.87 -6.80
N GLY A 229 3.95 9.97 -7.12
CA GLY A 229 4.03 11.13 -6.23
C GLY A 229 2.66 11.73 -5.93
N ALA A 230 1.79 11.80 -6.93
CA ALA A 230 0.43 12.29 -6.76
C ALA A 230 -0.42 11.37 -5.92
N PHE A 231 -0.33 10.06 -6.17
CA PHE A 231 -1.07 9.07 -5.42
C PHE A 231 -0.64 9.11 -3.95
N ASN A 232 0.66 9.12 -3.68
CA ASN A 232 1.18 9.22 -2.32
C ASN A 232 0.66 10.50 -1.62
N ARG A 233 0.63 11.63 -2.35
CA ARG A 233 0.09 12.88 -1.78
C ARG A 233 -1.42 12.83 -1.55
N ALA A 234 -2.17 12.17 -2.42
CA ALA A 234 -3.59 11.91 -2.22
C ALA A 234 -3.80 11.05 -0.96
N ILE A 235 -3.05 9.96 -0.78
CA ILE A 235 -3.12 9.16 0.46
C ILE A 235 -2.89 10.05 1.66
N TYR A 236 -1.81 10.84 1.70
CA TYR A 236 -1.53 11.70 2.86
C TYR A 236 -2.65 12.68 3.19
N LEU A 237 -3.34 13.21 2.17
CA LEU A 237 -4.47 14.12 2.38
C LEU A 237 -5.71 13.40 2.90
N PHE A 238 -6.00 12.20 2.40
CA PHE A 238 -7.15 11.40 2.86
C PHE A 238 -6.88 10.64 4.16
N ALA A 239 -5.62 10.32 4.43
CA ALA A 239 -5.15 9.55 5.59
C ALA A 239 -5.15 10.33 6.90
N LEU A 240 -5.28 11.66 6.86
CA LEU A 240 -5.40 12.50 8.05
C LEU A 240 -6.62 12.13 8.92
N GLN A 241 -7.55 11.31 8.42
CA GLN A 241 -8.75 10.85 9.13
C GLN A 241 -8.77 9.36 9.47
N ALA A 242 -7.86 8.53 8.95
CA ALA A 242 -7.88 7.09 9.15
C ALA A 242 -6.79 6.66 10.14
N ASP A 243 -7.16 5.80 11.10
CA ASP A 243 -6.23 5.27 12.11
C ASP A 243 -4.93 4.73 11.48
N GLY A 244 -3.81 5.09 12.10
CA GLY A 244 -2.49 5.14 11.46
C GLY A 244 -1.93 3.82 10.91
N LEU A 245 -2.52 2.66 11.24
CA LEU A 245 -2.07 1.36 10.70
C LEU A 245 -2.60 1.10 9.29
N ALA A 246 -3.89 1.36 9.03
CA ALA A 246 -4.49 1.09 7.71
C ALA A 246 -3.80 1.92 6.62
N VAL A 247 -3.52 3.19 6.91
CA VAL A 247 -2.78 4.11 6.04
C VAL A 247 -1.39 3.55 5.72
N GLN A 248 -0.67 3.03 6.71
CA GLN A 248 0.66 2.45 6.52
C GLN A 248 0.63 1.23 5.60
N TYR A 249 -0.35 0.34 5.76
CA TYR A 249 -0.49 -0.83 4.89
C TYR A 249 -0.89 -0.45 3.47
N ILE A 250 -1.84 0.47 3.30
CA ILE A 250 -2.24 0.97 1.98
C ILE A 250 -1.03 1.60 1.26
N GLY A 251 -0.29 2.47 1.95
CA GLY A 251 0.95 3.06 1.43
C GLY A 251 1.96 2.00 1.02
N ALA A 252 2.23 1.01 1.88
CA ALA A 252 3.17 -0.08 1.58
C ALA A 252 2.77 -0.90 0.35
N VAL A 253 1.47 -1.20 0.18
CA VAL A 253 0.96 -1.90 -0.99
C VAL A 253 1.22 -1.09 -2.25
N LEU A 254 0.98 0.21 -2.24
CA LEU A 254 1.17 1.06 -3.41
C LEU A 254 2.64 1.26 -3.77
N ASP A 255 3.49 1.47 -2.77
CA ASP A 255 4.94 1.53 -2.94
C ASP A 255 5.46 0.23 -3.56
N SER A 256 4.90 -0.92 -3.16
CA SER A 256 5.24 -2.23 -3.74
C SER A 256 4.82 -2.34 -5.21
N ILE A 257 3.61 -1.90 -5.57
CA ILE A 257 3.10 -1.93 -6.96
C ILE A 257 3.99 -1.08 -7.87
N VAL A 258 4.33 0.14 -7.44
CA VAL A 258 5.19 1.04 -8.21
C VAL A 258 6.60 0.49 -8.34
N THR A 259 7.16 -0.07 -7.27
CA THR A 259 8.47 -0.71 -7.30
C THR A 259 8.51 -1.89 -8.26
N VAL A 260 7.48 -2.76 -8.24
CA VAL A 260 7.33 -3.86 -9.20
C VAL A 260 7.27 -3.33 -10.62
N ALA A 261 6.48 -2.28 -10.88
CA ALA A 261 6.38 -1.67 -12.20
C ALA A 261 7.73 -1.11 -12.70
N ILE A 262 8.49 -0.42 -11.84
CA ILE A 262 9.83 0.10 -12.15
C ILE A 262 10.80 -1.05 -12.44
N ILE A 263 10.81 -2.09 -11.61
CA ILE A 263 11.72 -3.23 -11.81
C ILE A 263 11.40 -3.99 -13.09
N ILE A 264 10.11 -4.23 -13.40
CA ILE A 264 9.69 -4.81 -14.68
C ILE A 264 10.16 -3.95 -15.85
N LEU A 265 10.05 -2.62 -15.72
CA LEU A 265 10.49 -1.70 -16.74
C LEU A 265 12.01 -1.79 -16.97
N VAL A 266 12.82 -1.74 -15.90
CA VAL A 266 14.29 -1.87 -15.96
C VAL A 266 14.70 -3.24 -16.51
N TRP A 267 13.99 -4.31 -16.12
CA TRP A 267 14.20 -5.64 -16.66
C TRP A 267 13.97 -5.69 -18.18
N LYS A 268 12.89 -5.08 -18.65
CA LYS A 268 12.54 -5.06 -20.08
C LYS A 268 13.54 -4.23 -20.89
N THR A 269 13.99 -3.09 -20.37
CA THR A 269 14.94 -2.22 -21.07
C THR A 269 16.35 -2.81 -21.10
N SER A 270 16.82 -3.40 -20.00
CA SER A 270 18.12 -4.09 -19.97
C SER A 270 18.17 -5.26 -20.98
N GLY A 271 17.08 -6.04 -21.11
CA GLY A 271 16.97 -7.09 -22.12
C GLY A 271 17.15 -6.56 -23.55
N ARG A 272 16.46 -5.48 -23.90
CA ARG A 272 16.58 -4.83 -25.22
C ARG A 272 17.97 -4.26 -25.47
N LEU A 273 18.58 -3.64 -24.47
CA LEU A 273 19.94 -3.09 -24.56
C LEU A 273 20.96 -4.22 -24.82
N LEU A 274 20.85 -5.32 -24.11
CA LEU A 274 21.73 -6.47 -24.28
C LEU A 274 21.54 -7.14 -25.65
N GLU A 275 20.30 -7.27 -26.12
CA GLU A 275 20.04 -7.75 -27.49
C GLU A 275 20.64 -6.81 -28.54
N PHE A 276 20.56 -5.50 -28.31
CA PHE A 276 21.19 -4.51 -29.18
C PHE A 276 22.72 -4.68 -29.23
N ILE A 277 23.36 -4.90 -28.08
CA ILE A 277 24.81 -5.18 -28.00
C ILE A 277 25.15 -6.47 -28.76
N ILE A 278 24.39 -7.55 -28.54
CA ILE A 278 24.59 -8.84 -29.23
C ILE A 278 24.42 -8.71 -30.75
N ARG A 279 23.45 -7.92 -31.22
CA ARG A 279 23.25 -7.66 -32.65
C ARG A 279 24.33 -6.77 -33.27
N SER A 280 24.97 -5.93 -32.46
CA SER A 280 26.06 -5.04 -32.90
C SER A 280 27.42 -5.74 -32.97
N LEU A 281 27.57 -6.83 -32.22
CA LEU A 281 28.79 -7.61 -32.05
C LEU A 281 29.46 -8.06 -33.38
N PRO A 282 28.74 -8.59 -34.39
CA PRO A 282 29.34 -8.96 -35.68
C PRO A 282 29.98 -7.76 -36.40
N GLY A 283 29.31 -6.61 -36.38
CA GLY A 283 29.85 -5.38 -37.00
C GLY A 283 31.03 -4.78 -36.24
N TRP A 284 31.19 -5.11 -34.96
CA TRP A 284 32.34 -4.67 -34.15
C TRP A 284 33.56 -5.55 -34.38
N GLN A 285 33.37 -6.83 -34.70
CA GLN A 285 34.45 -7.77 -34.97
C GLN A 285 35.36 -7.29 -36.11
N GLU A 286 34.78 -6.84 -37.22
CA GLU A 286 35.53 -6.34 -38.38
C GLU A 286 36.30 -5.04 -38.10
N ARG A 287 35.89 -4.26 -37.09
CA ARG A 287 36.41 -2.90 -36.85
C ARG A 287 37.36 -2.80 -35.66
N LEU A 288 37.06 -3.50 -34.57
CA LEU A 288 37.75 -3.35 -33.28
C LEU A 288 38.73 -4.49 -32.98
N MET A 289 38.49 -5.69 -33.51
CA MET A 289 39.26 -6.88 -33.14
C MET A 289 40.21 -7.28 -34.27
N LYS A 290 41.31 -6.53 -34.40
CA LYS A 290 42.47 -7.05 -35.13
C LYS A 290 43.01 -8.26 -34.35
N PRO A 291 43.31 -9.39 -35.01
CA PRO A 291 43.86 -10.54 -34.32
C PRO A 291 45.15 -10.14 -33.61
N LEU A 292 45.21 -10.37 -32.30
CA LEU A 292 46.42 -10.18 -31.50
C LEU A 292 47.44 -11.23 -31.96
N ARG A 293 48.38 -10.79 -32.79
CA ARG A 293 49.54 -11.57 -33.23
C ARG A 293 50.73 -11.14 -32.42
N PHE A 294 51.36 -12.08 -31.74
CA PHE A 294 52.68 -11.89 -31.16
C PHE A 294 53.65 -12.66 -32.05
N GLN A 295 54.43 -11.93 -32.85
CA GLN A 295 55.27 -12.51 -33.92
C GLN A 295 54.43 -13.27 -34.96
N GLU A 296 54.60 -14.59 -35.07
CA GLU A 296 53.89 -15.46 -36.02
C GLU A 296 52.78 -16.31 -35.34
N LEU A 297 52.66 -16.26 -34.01
CA LEU A 297 51.67 -17.03 -33.26
C LEU A 297 50.41 -16.22 -32.98
N THR A 298 49.26 -16.73 -33.45
CA THR A 298 47.93 -16.24 -33.09
C THR A 298 47.51 -16.82 -31.74
N ILE A 299 47.72 -16.05 -30.67
CA ILE A 299 47.40 -16.47 -29.29
C ILE A 299 45.88 -16.63 -29.12
N ILE A 300 45.09 -15.72 -29.71
CA ILE A 300 43.63 -15.73 -29.61
C ILE A 300 43.03 -15.47 -30.99
N SER A 301 42.28 -16.44 -31.49
CA SER A 301 41.54 -16.29 -32.74
C SER A 301 40.33 -15.35 -32.58
N ASN A 302 39.91 -14.70 -33.66
CA ASN A 302 38.73 -13.82 -33.64
C ASN A 302 37.46 -14.57 -33.19
N ALA A 303 37.34 -15.85 -33.53
CA ALA A 303 36.23 -16.70 -33.11
C ALA A 303 36.22 -16.92 -31.58
N GLN A 304 37.39 -17.14 -30.97
CA GLN A 304 37.52 -17.25 -29.53
C GLN A 304 37.13 -15.94 -28.83
N MET A 305 37.60 -14.78 -29.32
CA MET A 305 37.19 -13.48 -28.78
C MET A 305 35.68 -13.25 -28.85
N GLN A 306 35.05 -13.60 -29.98
CA GLN A 306 33.60 -13.47 -30.14
C GLN A 306 32.84 -14.37 -29.14
N SER A 307 33.28 -15.62 -29.00
CA SER A 307 32.68 -16.57 -28.06
C SER A 307 32.81 -16.09 -26.61
N ALA A 308 33.97 -15.54 -26.23
CA ALA A 308 34.23 -14.98 -24.91
C ALA A 308 33.37 -13.74 -24.64
N LEU A 309 33.24 -12.84 -25.62
CA LEU A 309 32.41 -11.65 -25.49
C LEU A 309 30.92 -11.99 -25.40
N LEU A 310 30.44 -12.96 -26.19
CA LEU A 310 29.07 -13.47 -26.09
C LEU A 310 28.82 -14.13 -24.74
N PHE A 311 29.77 -14.91 -24.23
CA PHE A 311 29.71 -15.50 -22.90
C PHE A 311 29.61 -14.40 -21.83
N LEU A 312 30.47 -13.38 -21.89
CA LEU A 312 30.46 -12.25 -20.96
C LEU A 312 29.12 -11.49 -20.96
N VAL A 313 28.58 -11.18 -22.15
CA VAL A 313 27.28 -10.48 -22.27
C VAL A 313 26.13 -11.35 -21.72
N ARG A 314 26.18 -12.68 -21.89
CA ARG A 314 25.20 -13.62 -21.31
C ARG A 314 25.33 -13.73 -19.79
N ALA A 315 26.56 -13.80 -19.27
CA ALA A 315 26.83 -13.81 -17.84
C ALA A 315 26.36 -12.50 -17.19
N MET A 316 26.68 -11.36 -17.80
CA MET A 316 26.20 -10.04 -17.37
C MET A 316 24.67 -9.96 -17.40
N ARG A 317 24.02 -10.53 -18.42
CA ARG A 317 22.54 -10.63 -18.45
C ARG A 317 21.99 -11.39 -17.25
N LEU A 318 22.60 -12.52 -16.90
CA LEU A 318 22.18 -13.31 -15.75
C LEU A 318 22.38 -12.54 -14.45
N LEU A 319 23.54 -11.89 -14.30
CA LEU A 319 23.89 -11.09 -13.13
C LEU A 319 22.89 -9.95 -12.93
N VAL A 320 22.60 -9.16 -13.96
CA VAL A 320 21.60 -8.07 -13.90
C VAL A 320 20.23 -8.59 -13.48
N ARG A 321 19.81 -9.76 -13.97
CA ARG A 321 18.53 -10.36 -13.61
C ARG A 321 18.48 -10.78 -12.14
N LEU A 322 19.55 -11.41 -11.63
CA LEU A 322 19.65 -11.79 -10.23
C LEU A 322 19.68 -10.56 -9.32
N SER A 323 20.45 -9.53 -9.70
CA SER A 323 20.50 -8.27 -8.95
C SER A 323 19.14 -7.58 -8.88
N LEU A 324 18.39 -7.52 -9.99
CA LEU A 324 17.04 -6.94 -10.00
C LEU A 324 16.06 -7.75 -9.15
N LEU A 325 16.16 -9.07 -9.15
CA LEU A 325 15.32 -9.94 -8.32
C LEU A 325 15.62 -9.74 -6.84
N TYR A 326 16.91 -9.70 -6.46
CA TYR A 326 17.34 -9.41 -5.10
C TYR A 326 16.78 -8.07 -4.63
N LEU A 327 16.97 -7.02 -5.44
CA LEU A 327 16.51 -5.67 -5.13
C LEU A 327 14.97 -5.61 -4.99
N LEU A 328 14.23 -6.33 -5.83
CA LEU A 328 12.77 -6.44 -5.73
C LEU A 328 12.33 -7.00 -4.37
N VAL A 329 12.90 -8.13 -3.97
CA VAL A 329 12.55 -8.80 -2.71
C VAL A 329 12.88 -7.89 -1.52
N THR A 330 14.07 -7.32 -1.50
CA THR A 330 14.51 -6.43 -0.42
C THR A 330 13.63 -5.19 -0.30
N LEU A 331 13.28 -4.53 -1.40
CA LEU A 331 12.42 -3.35 -1.37
C LEU A 331 11.00 -3.68 -0.89
N ILE A 332 10.39 -4.75 -1.44
CA ILE A 332 9.02 -5.14 -1.05
C ILE A 332 8.96 -5.43 0.45
N LEU A 333 9.92 -6.19 1.00
CA LEU A 333 9.95 -6.49 2.42
C LEU A 333 10.16 -5.25 3.29
N GLY A 334 10.88 -4.23 2.79
CA GLY A 334 11.12 -2.98 3.50
C GLY A 334 9.87 -2.10 3.66
N TYR A 335 8.92 -2.19 2.73
CA TYR A 335 7.69 -1.39 2.76
C TYR A 335 6.73 -1.83 3.87
N PHE A 336 6.55 -3.14 4.08
CA PHE A 336 5.62 -3.65 5.08
C PHE A 336 6.21 -3.61 6.50
N PRO A 337 5.47 -3.06 7.49
CA PRO A 337 5.96 -3.00 8.87
C PRO A 337 6.36 -4.36 9.46
N LEU A 338 5.57 -5.41 9.17
CA LEU A 338 5.79 -6.77 9.66
C LEU A 338 7.10 -7.40 9.15
N THR A 339 7.49 -7.10 7.90
CA THR A 339 8.67 -7.71 7.25
C THR A 339 9.89 -6.81 7.23
N ARG A 340 9.79 -5.59 7.74
CA ARG A 340 10.89 -4.60 7.70
C ARG A 340 12.15 -5.11 8.41
N GLY A 341 11.99 -5.90 9.46
CA GLY A 341 13.10 -6.57 10.14
C GLY A 341 13.92 -7.46 9.21
N TRP A 342 13.28 -8.23 8.33
CA TRP A 342 13.96 -9.12 7.38
C TRP A 342 14.69 -8.33 6.29
N SER A 343 14.11 -7.23 5.81
CA SER A 343 14.77 -6.34 4.86
C SER A 343 16.09 -5.79 5.44
N ASN A 344 16.07 -5.36 6.70
CA ASN A 344 17.27 -4.83 7.37
C ASN A 344 18.37 -5.89 7.49
N SER A 345 18.00 -7.13 7.82
CA SER A 345 18.95 -8.25 7.84
C SER A 345 19.53 -8.53 6.46
N LEU A 346 18.71 -8.57 5.41
CA LEU A 346 19.18 -8.80 4.04
C LEU A 346 20.16 -7.71 3.56
N GLN A 347 19.90 -6.44 3.87
CA GLN A 347 20.79 -5.33 3.48
C GLN A 347 22.13 -5.30 4.23
N SER A 348 22.25 -6.04 5.34
CA SER A 348 23.48 -6.10 6.14
C SER A 348 24.54 -7.08 5.60
N TYR A 349 24.16 -7.94 4.65
CA TYR A 349 25.06 -8.84 3.92
C TYR A 349 25.48 -8.22 2.59
#